data_AF-A0A356KNT2-F1
#
_entry.id   AF-A0A356KNT2-F1
#
_cell.length_a   1.000
_cell.length_b   1.000
_cell.length_c   1.000
_cell.angle_alpha   90.00
_cell.angle_beta   90.00
_cell.angle_gamma   90.00
#
_symmetry.space_group_name_H-M   'P 1'
#
loop_
_entity.id
_entity.type
_entity.pdbx_description
1 polymer ?
#
loop_
_entity_poly.entity_id
_entity_poly.type
_entity_poly.pdbx_seq_one_letter_code
_entity_poly.pdbx_strand_id
1 'polypeptide(L)'
;MNADIEGVSHNGVRRIYRVLCNLAWCDGEVAELERKLLEATRNRFQIEPHEAATLEAQGKEGQSLGVGRRDAERELMIDTMIDMVMVDGVLATEEQERLIKFGVTFGLNQEALAKRIVARAGTRRLKAKE
;
A
#
# COMPACT_ATOMS: atom_id res chain seq x y z
N MET A 1 1.73 -17.04 -17.12
CA MET A 1 1.32 -17.67 -15.85
C MET A 1 1.31 -16.57 -14.81
N ASN A 2 0.13 -16.12 -14.39
CA ASN A 2 0.00 -15.07 -13.37
C ASN A 2 0.38 -15.70 -12.03
N ALA A 3 1.44 -15.22 -11.41
CA ALA A 3 1.78 -15.64 -10.06
C ALA A 3 0.72 -15.04 -9.13
N ASP A 4 -0.26 -15.84 -8.70
CA ASP A 4 -1.03 -15.49 -7.51
C ASP A 4 -0.02 -15.22 -6.39
N ILE A 5 0.09 -13.97 -5.98
CA ILE A 5 0.94 -13.58 -4.85
C ILE A 5 0.30 -14.23 -3.63
N GLU A 6 0.85 -15.37 -3.20
CA GLU A 6 0.48 -16.17 -2.03
C GLU A 6 -0.99 -15.99 -1.58
N GLY A 7 -1.93 -16.54 -2.36
CA GLY A 7 -3.35 -16.55 -2.00
C GLY A 7 -4.14 -15.27 -2.33
N VAL A 8 -3.48 -14.25 -2.91
CA VAL A 8 -4.12 -13.03 -3.41
C VAL A 8 -4.39 -13.15 -4.90
N SER A 9 -5.68 -13.06 -5.26
CA SER A 9 -6.11 -13.09 -6.65
C SER A 9 -5.55 -11.91 -7.45
N HIS A 10 -5.50 -12.09 -8.77
CA HIS A 10 -5.18 -11.04 -9.74
C HIS A 10 -6.03 -9.75 -9.54
N ASN A 11 -7.32 -9.87 -9.21
CA ASN A 11 -8.15 -8.70 -8.91
C ASN A 11 -7.84 -8.07 -7.53
N GLY A 12 -7.32 -8.87 -6.59
CA GLY A 12 -6.88 -8.40 -5.27
C GLY A 12 -5.67 -7.48 -5.38
N VAL A 13 -4.65 -7.89 -6.14
CA VAL A 13 -3.44 -7.06 -6.31
C VAL A 13 -3.74 -5.73 -7.00
N ARG A 14 -4.70 -5.67 -7.93
CA ARG A 14 -5.19 -4.42 -8.53
C ARG A 14 -5.87 -3.49 -7.53
N ARG A 15 -6.68 -4.05 -6.64
CA ARG A 15 -7.33 -3.28 -5.56
C ARG A 15 -6.27 -2.69 -4.63
N ILE A 16 -5.29 -3.49 -4.24
CA ILE A 16 -4.15 -3.02 -3.42
C ILE A 16 -3.41 -1.90 -4.14
N TYR A 17 -3.03 -2.09 -5.41
CA TYR A 17 -2.34 -1.07 -6.19
C TYR A 17 -3.12 0.25 -6.25
N ARG A 18 -4.44 0.19 -6.49
CA ARG A 18 -5.30 1.38 -6.51
C ARG A 18 -5.34 2.12 -5.17
N VAL A 19 -5.38 1.39 -4.05
CA VAL A 19 -5.31 1.98 -2.71
C VAL A 19 -3.97 2.68 -2.49
N LEU A 20 -2.86 2.08 -2.95
CA LEU A 20 -1.53 2.69 -2.87
C LEU A 20 -1.44 3.96 -3.71
N CYS A 21 -2.02 3.97 -4.90
CA CYS A 21 -2.10 5.19 -5.70
C CYS A 21 -2.91 6.28 -4.99
N ASN A 22 -4.03 5.92 -4.34
CA ASN A 22 -4.81 6.88 -3.57
C ASN A 22 -4.02 7.45 -2.37
N LEU A 23 -3.23 6.61 -1.69
CA LEU A 23 -2.33 7.04 -0.62
C LEU A 23 -1.26 8.01 -1.14
N ALA A 24 -0.57 7.62 -2.22
CA ALA A 24 0.51 8.41 -2.81
C ALA A 24 0.02 9.76 -3.32
N TRP A 25 -1.19 9.83 -3.90
CA TRP A 25 -1.77 11.09 -4.41
C TRP A 25 -2.49 11.93 -3.34
N CYS A 26 -2.48 11.51 -2.07
CA CYS A 26 -3.33 12.09 -1.04
C CYS A 26 -2.96 13.54 -0.69
N ASP A 27 -1.69 13.92 -0.84
CA ASP A 27 -1.21 15.30 -0.66
C ASP A 27 -1.30 16.14 -1.95
N GLY A 28 -1.77 15.54 -3.05
CA GLY A 28 -1.93 16.18 -4.35
C GLY A 28 -0.73 16.04 -5.27
N GLU A 29 0.41 15.56 -4.78
CA GLU A 29 1.58 15.20 -5.56
C GLU A 29 1.99 13.74 -5.31
N VAL A 30 3.09 13.28 -5.89
CA VAL A 30 3.65 11.95 -5.61
C VAL A 30 5.16 12.12 -5.59
N ALA A 31 5.78 11.88 -4.45
CA ALA A 31 7.23 12.03 -4.29
C ALA A 31 8.00 10.99 -5.11
N GLU A 32 9.28 11.26 -5.39
CA GLU A 32 10.12 10.35 -6.20
C GLU A 32 10.25 8.96 -5.55
N LEU A 33 10.36 8.90 -4.22
CA LEU A 33 10.46 7.65 -3.48
C LEU A 33 9.16 6.84 -3.55
N GLU A 34 8.00 7.49 -3.42
CA GLU A 34 6.69 6.86 -3.57
C GLU A 34 6.48 6.37 -5.00
N ARG A 35 6.92 7.13 -6.01
CA ARG A 35 6.88 6.71 -7.41
C ARG A 35 7.71 5.45 -7.63
N LYS A 36 8.92 5.38 -7.08
CA LYS A 36 9.77 4.17 -7.13
C LYS A 36 9.09 2.98 -6.46
N LEU A 37 8.40 3.20 -5.33
CA LEU A 37 7.68 2.14 -4.65
C LEU A 37 6.44 1.68 -5.43
N LEU A 38 5.69 2.60 -6.06
CA LEU A 38 4.60 2.27 -6.98
C LEU A 38 5.11 1.44 -8.16
N GLU A 39 6.24 1.82 -8.76
CA GLU A 39 6.84 1.05 -9.86
C GLU A 39 7.30 -0.33 -9.42
N ALA A 40 7.98 -0.44 -8.28
CA ALA A 40 8.38 -1.72 -7.71
C ALA A 40 7.16 -2.61 -7.40
N THR A 41 6.09 -2.01 -6.88
CA THR A 41 4.83 -2.72 -6.59
C THR A 41 4.13 -3.16 -7.87
N ARG A 42 4.07 -2.30 -8.89
CA ARG A 42 3.55 -2.62 -10.23
C ARG A 42 4.27 -3.84 -10.80
N ASN A 43 5.60 -3.83 -10.77
CA ASN A 43 6.44 -4.92 -11.28
C ASN A 43 6.21 -6.21 -10.47
N ARG A 44 6.14 -6.11 -9.13
CA ARG A 44 5.82 -7.24 -8.24
C ARG A 44 4.45 -7.84 -8.54
N PHE A 45 3.45 -6.99 -8.79
CA PHE A 45 2.08 -7.39 -9.05
C PHE A 45 1.82 -7.78 -10.51
N GLN A 46 2.84 -7.67 -11.37
CA GLN A 46 2.75 -7.93 -12.80
C GLN A 46 1.62 -7.12 -13.47
N ILE A 47 1.46 -5.87 -13.06
CA ILE A 47 0.46 -4.96 -13.62
C ILE A 47 1.08 -4.27 -14.84
N GLU A 48 0.43 -4.40 -15.99
CA GLU A 48 0.90 -3.78 -17.23
C GLU A 48 0.87 -2.25 -17.15
N PRO A 49 1.77 -1.52 -17.83
CA PRO A 49 1.87 -0.06 -17.71
C PRO A 49 0.57 0.69 -18.03
N HIS A 50 -0.16 0.25 -19.07
CA HIS A 50 -1.43 0.87 -19.47
C HIS A 50 -2.52 0.66 -18.42
N GLU A 51 -2.50 -0.50 -17.76
CA GLU A 51 -3.43 -0.84 -16.71
C GLU A 51 -3.10 -0.07 -15.42
N ALA A 52 -1.82 0.02 -15.07
CA ALA A 52 -1.33 0.78 -13.93
C ALA A 52 -1.74 2.26 -14.04
N ALA A 53 -1.65 2.88 -15.22
CA ALA A 53 -2.11 4.26 -15.44
C ALA A 53 -3.61 4.42 -15.17
N THR A 54 -4.42 3.45 -15.59
CA THR A 54 -5.87 3.45 -15.33
C THR A 54 -6.16 3.31 -13.83
N LEU A 55 -5.48 2.39 -13.15
CA LEU A 55 -5.64 2.18 -11.70
C LEU A 55 -5.15 3.38 -10.89
N GLU A 56 -4.09 4.05 -11.34
CA GLU A 56 -3.58 5.26 -10.72
C GLU A 56 -4.57 6.42 -10.83
N ALA A 57 -5.16 6.63 -12.01
CA ALA A 57 -6.21 7.63 -12.20
C ALA A 57 -7.43 7.35 -11.29
N GLN A 58 -7.88 6.09 -11.22
CA GLN A 58 -8.96 5.69 -10.31
C GLN A 58 -8.59 5.91 -8.84
N GLY A 59 -7.35 5.59 -8.47
CA GLY A 59 -6.81 5.79 -7.14
C GLY A 59 -6.79 7.26 -6.77
N LYS A 60 -6.31 8.13 -7.66
CA LYS A 60 -6.32 9.59 -7.47
C LYS A 60 -7.72 10.15 -7.21
N GLU A 61 -8.73 9.63 -7.92
CA GLU A 61 -10.13 10.04 -7.75
C GLU A 61 -10.83 9.38 -6.53
N GLY A 62 -10.14 8.48 -5.81
CA GLY A 62 -10.71 7.74 -4.68
C GLY A 62 -11.79 6.74 -5.06
N GLN A 63 -11.86 6.35 -6.34
CA GLN A 63 -12.90 5.44 -6.83
C GLN A 63 -12.63 3.99 -6.40
N SER A 64 -13.67 3.29 -5.95
CA SER A 64 -13.65 1.83 -5.74
C SER A 64 -12.55 1.32 -4.79
N LEU A 65 -12.27 1.99 -3.68
CA LEU A 65 -11.26 1.55 -2.69
C LEU A 65 -11.64 0.27 -1.91
N GLY A 66 -12.69 -0.46 -2.31
CA GLY A 66 -13.12 -1.68 -1.61
C GLY A 66 -12.02 -2.73 -1.51
N VAL A 67 -12.02 -3.49 -0.41
CA VAL A 67 -11.03 -4.54 -0.12
C VAL A 67 -11.69 -5.91 -0.19
N GLY A 68 -10.95 -6.90 -0.67
CA GLY A 68 -11.37 -8.30 -0.60
C GLY A 68 -11.56 -8.77 0.85
N ARG A 69 -12.45 -9.74 1.06
CA ARG A 69 -12.71 -10.33 2.39
C ARG A 69 -11.68 -11.39 2.80
N ARG A 70 -10.68 -11.68 1.95
CA ARG A 70 -9.68 -12.71 2.20
C ARG A 70 -8.55 -12.15 3.07
N ASP A 71 -8.14 -12.91 4.06
CA ASP A 71 -7.10 -12.49 5.01
C ASP A 71 -5.78 -12.21 4.30
N ALA A 72 -5.32 -13.08 3.39
CA ALA A 72 -4.09 -12.86 2.61
C ALA A 72 -4.08 -11.53 1.83
N GLU A 73 -5.22 -11.11 1.26
CA GLU A 73 -5.32 -9.83 0.55
C GLU A 73 -5.22 -8.65 1.53
N ARG A 74 -5.84 -8.76 2.70
CA ARG A 74 -5.77 -7.74 3.76
C ARG A 74 -4.37 -7.62 4.33
N GLU A 75 -3.68 -8.74 4.52
CA GLU A 75 -2.31 -8.75 5.01
C GLU A 75 -1.36 -8.10 4.03
N LEU A 76 -1.40 -8.53 2.77
CA LEU A 76 -0.59 -7.92 1.71
C LEU A 76 -0.89 -6.44 1.56
N MET A 77 -2.17 -6.04 1.65
CA MET A 77 -2.56 -4.63 1.60
C MET A 77 -1.92 -3.83 2.73
N ILE A 78 -2.07 -4.28 3.98
CA ILE A 78 -1.51 -3.59 5.14
C ILE A 78 0.00 -3.44 4.99
N ASP A 79 0.69 -4.53 4.65
CA ASP A 79 2.14 -4.52 4.53
C ASP A 79 2.60 -3.55 3.44
N THR A 80 1.92 -3.54 2.30
CA THR A 80 2.29 -2.66 1.19
C THR A 80 1.93 -1.19 1.48
N MET A 81 0.84 -0.93 2.22
CA MET A 81 0.50 0.42 2.69
C MET A 81 1.55 0.93 3.67
N ILE A 82 1.96 0.12 4.64
CA ILE A 82 3.02 0.52 5.58
C ILE A 82 4.32 0.76 4.84
N ASP A 83 4.68 -0.08 3.86
CA ASP A 83 5.89 0.10 3.06
C ASP A 83 5.86 1.40 2.25
N MET A 84 4.69 1.81 1.74
CA MET A 84 4.48 3.10 1.06
C MET A 84 4.67 4.28 2.00
N VAL A 85 3.94 4.29 3.11
CA VAL A 85 3.94 5.43 4.02
C VAL A 85 5.29 5.56 4.76
N MET A 86 6.00 4.45 4.94
CA MET A 86 7.35 4.46 5.53
C MET A 86 8.45 4.58 4.49
N VAL A 87 8.16 4.90 3.22
CA VAL A 87 9.14 4.75 2.13
C VAL A 87 10.40 5.58 2.36
N ASP A 88 10.26 6.78 2.92
CA ASP A 88 11.33 7.71 3.29
C ASP A 88 11.99 7.39 4.65
N GLY A 89 11.46 6.40 5.37
CA GLY A 89 11.97 5.94 6.66
C GLY A 89 11.42 6.72 7.87
N VAL A 90 10.53 7.68 7.66
CA VAL A 90 9.84 8.44 8.70
C VAL A 90 8.34 8.15 8.60
N LEU A 91 7.65 8.14 9.74
CA LEU A 91 6.19 8.17 9.75
C LEU A 91 5.78 9.51 10.31
N ALA A 92 5.36 10.43 9.44
CA ALA A 92 4.80 11.69 9.88
C ALA A 92 3.44 11.47 10.56
N THR A 93 3.04 12.42 11.41
CA THR A 93 1.73 12.34 12.10
C THR A 93 0.57 12.28 11.10
N GLU A 94 0.64 13.06 10.03
CA GLU A 94 -0.39 13.11 8.98
C GLU A 94 -0.52 11.76 8.24
N GLU A 95 0.62 11.14 7.96
CA GLU A 95 0.74 9.82 7.37
C GLU A 95 0.18 8.72 8.28
N GLN A 96 0.46 8.80 9.59
CA GLN A 96 -0.08 7.89 10.59
C GLN A 96 -1.61 7.99 10.70
N GLU A 97 -2.16 9.22 10.78
CA GLU A 97 -3.60 9.44 10.82
C GLU A 97 -4.29 8.91 9.56
N ARG A 98 -3.67 9.11 8.38
CA ARG A 98 -4.16 8.57 7.11
C ARG A 98 -4.16 7.05 7.11
N LEU A 99 -3.06 6.41 7.51
CA LEU A 99 -2.97 4.96 7.58
C LEU A 99 -4.06 4.38 8.50
N ILE A 100 -4.32 5.04 9.65
CA ILE A 100 -5.42 4.67 10.55
C ILE A 100 -6.78 4.86 9.87
N LYS A 101 -7.02 5.99 9.19
CA LYS A 101 -8.28 6.26 8.48
C LYS A 101 -8.57 5.22 7.40
N PHE A 102 -7.56 4.84 6.60
CA PHE A 102 -7.69 3.76 5.63
C PHE A 102 -7.90 2.41 6.32
N GLY A 103 -7.15 2.14 7.39
CA GLY A 103 -7.34 0.94 8.22
C GLY A 103 -8.79 0.77 8.66
N VAL A 104 -9.39 1.82 9.22
CA VAL A 104 -10.80 1.82 9.66
C VAL A 104 -11.75 1.66 8.47
N THR A 105 -11.51 2.38 7.37
CA THR A 105 -12.33 2.33 6.14
C THR A 105 -12.40 0.90 5.57
N PHE A 106 -11.34 0.12 5.76
CA PHE A 106 -11.22 -1.25 5.26
C PHE A 106 -11.56 -2.32 6.30
N GLY A 107 -12.04 -1.91 7.49
CA GLY A 107 -12.41 -2.81 8.57
C GLY A 107 -11.21 -3.52 9.20
N LEU A 108 -10.04 -2.90 9.15
CA LEU A 108 -8.82 -3.39 9.79
C LEU A 108 -8.79 -2.94 11.25
N ASN A 109 -8.33 -3.84 12.13
CA ASN A 109 -8.16 -3.52 13.54
C ASN A 109 -6.97 -2.55 13.71
N GLN A 110 -7.22 -1.39 14.33
CA GLN A 110 -6.21 -0.36 14.62
C GLN A 110 -5.03 -0.92 15.43
N GLU A 111 -5.27 -1.86 16.35
CA GLU A 111 -4.21 -2.49 17.14
C GLU A 111 -3.29 -3.36 16.27
N ALA A 112 -3.87 -4.12 15.33
CA ALA A 112 -3.10 -4.94 14.40
C ALA A 112 -2.25 -4.09 13.46
N LEU A 113 -2.81 -2.95 13.00
CA LEU A 113 -2.10 -1.98 12.18
C LEU A 113 -0.91 -1.37 12.95
N ALA A 114 -1.15 -0.91 14.19
CA ALA A 114 -0.09 -0.34 15.03
C ALA A 114 1.04 -1.34 15.31
N LYS A 115 0.72 -2.60 15.63
CA LYS A 115 1.71 -3.67 15.83
C LYS A 115 2.58 -3.89 14.59
N ARG A 116 1.98 -3.89 13.39
CA ARG A 116 2.73 -4.06 12.13
C ARG A 116 3.62 -2.87 11.80
N ILE A 117 3.15 -1.64 12.02
CA ILE A 117 3.97 -0.42 11.84
C ILE A 117 5.23 -0.52 12.71
N VAL A 118 5.06 -0.84 14.00
CA VAL A 118 6.17 -0.95 14.95
C VAL A 118 7.15 -2.04 14.53
N ALA A 119 6.66 -3.22 14.12
CA ALA A 119 7.52 -4.30 13.63
C ALA A 119 8.32 -3.87 12.39
N ARG A 120 7.69 -3.16 11.45
CA ARG A 120 8.33 -2.73 10.20
C ARG A 120 9.35 -1.60 10.41
N ALA A 121 9.00 -0.61 11.24
CA ALA A 121 9.89 0.48 11.64
C ALA A 121 11.13 -0.05 12.39
N GLY A 122 10.93 -1.02 13.30
CA GLY A 122 12.02 -1.70 13.99
C GLY A 122 12.96 -2.45 13.02
N THR A 123 12.40 -3.11 12.01
CA THR A 123 13.18 -3.87 11.00
C THR A 123 13.98 -2.95 10.07
N ARG A 124 13.43 -1.82 9.61
CA ARG A 124 14.17 -0.84 8.78
C ARG A 124 15.30 -0.16 9.56
N ARG A 125 15.10 0.15 10.85
CA ARG A 125 16.11 0.79 11.70
C ARG A 125 17.33 -0.10 11.96
N LEU A 126 17.16 -1.43 11.87
CA LEU A 126 18.26 -2.40 11.92
C LEU A 126 19.05 -2.43 10.60
N LYS A 127 18.35 -2.41 9.45
CA LYS A 127 19.01 -2.40 8.12
C LYS A 127 19.75 -1.11 7.78
N ALA A 128 19.37 0.03 8.38
CA ALA A 128 20.04 1.32 8.17
C ALA A 128 21.35 1.48 8.98
N LYS A 129 21.71 0.49 9.80
CA LYS A 129 22.95 0.46 10.61
C LYS A 129 24.03 -0.47 10.06
N GLU A 130 23.79 -1.13 8.94
CA GLU A 130 24.74 -1.98 8.21
C GLU A 130 25.24 -1.24 6.95
#